data_AF-A0A538NRE0-F1
#
_entry.id   AF-A0A538NRE0-F1
#
_cell.length_a   1.000
_cell.length_b   1.000
_cell.length_c   1.000
_cell.angle_alpha   90.00
_cell.angle_beta   90.00
_cell.angle_gamma   90.00
#
_symmetry.space_group_name_H-M   'P 1'
#
loop_
_entity.id
_entity.type
_entity.pdbx_description
1 polymer ?
#
loop_
_entity_poly.entity_id
_entity_poly.type
_entity_poly.pdbx_seq_one_letter_code
_entity_poly.pdbx_strand_id
1 'polypeptide(L)' 'MLSDAKAEVIRRYDVLHRGSGPKGSDIARPAEFLIDSSRIVRWVNLTDNIAVRARPEQVLTALNQIEPAGR' A
#
# COMPACT_ATOMS: atom_id res chain seq x y z
N MET A 1 11.10 0.75 9.58
CA MET A 1 11.06 0.40 8.15
C MET A 1 11.30 -1.10 8.01
N LEU A 2 10.67 -1.75 7.03
CA LEU A 2 10.86 -3.16 6.70
C LEU A 2 11.57 -3.28 5.33
N SER A 3 12.36 -4.32 5.12
CA SER A 3 13.02 -4.59 3.84
C SER A 3 12.42 -5.82 3.16
N ASP A 4 12.05 -5.68 1.89
CA ASP A 4 11.63 -6.78 1.00
C ASP A 4 12.71 -7.04 -0.05
N ALA A 5 13.92 -7.42 0.41
CA ALA A 5 15.09 -7.55 -0.45
C ALA A 5 14.93 -8.57 -1.59
N LYS A 6 14.01 -9.52 -1.46
CA LYS A 6 13.72 -10.54 -2.48
C LYS A 6 12.52 -10.19 -3.35
N ALA A 7 11.85 -9.06 -3.12
CA ALA A 7 10.61 -8.67 -3.76
C ALA A 7 9.50 -9.75 -3.66
N GLU A 8 9.49 -10.51 -2.56
CA GLU A 8 8.49 -11.57 -2.34
C GLU A 8 7.14 -10.99 -1.89
N VAL A 9 7.19 -9.97 -1.04
CA VAL A 9 5.99 -9.31 -0.52
C VAL A 9 5.31 -8.50 -1.61
N ILE A 10 6.06 -7.65 -2.31
CA ILE A 10 5.49 -6.79 -3.36
C ILE A 10 4.96 -7.59 -4.57
N ARG A 11 5.49 -8.79 -4.82
CA ARG A 11 4.91 -9.75 -5.78
C ARG A 11 3.59 -10.33 -5.28
N ARG A 12 3.54 -10.76 -4.02
CA ARG A 12 2.33 -11.35 -3.43
C ARG A 12 1.16 -10.38 -3.37
N TYR A 13 1.46 -9.09 -3.17
CA TYR A 13 0.47 -8.02 -3.13
C TYR A 13 0.17 -7.39 -4.50
N ASP A 14 0.74 -7.94 -5.59
CA ASP A 14 0.58 -7.45 -6.96
C ASP A 14 0.94 -5.96 -7.16
N VAL A 15 1.96 -5.49 -6.42
CA VAL A 15 2.49 -4.11 -6.47
C VAL A 15 3.95 -4.07 -6.94
N LEU A 16 4.41 -5.14 -7.60
CA LEU A 16 5.72 -5.17 -8.24
C LEU A 16 5.75 -4.21 -9.44
N HIS A 17 6.63 -3.22 -9.39
CA HIS A 17 6.95 -2.36 -10.51
C HIS A 17 8.27 -2.81 -11.12
N ARG A 18 8.17 -3.69 -12.13
CA ARG A 18 9.33 -4.32 -12.76
C ARG A 18 10.23 -3.30 -13.42
N GLY A 19 11.53 -3.36 -13.11
CA GLY A 19 12.55 -2.54 -13.76
C GLY A 19 12.49 -1.03 -13.49
N SER A 20 11.62 -0.56 -12.59
CA SER A 20 11.36 0.88 -12.40
C SER A 20 12.21 1.56 -11.33
N GLY A 21 13.11 0.81 -10.69
CA GLY A 21 14.09 1.33 -9.76
C GLY A 21 15.43 1.70 -10.40
N PRO A 22 16.34 2.26 -9.61
CA PRO A 22 17.69 2.59 -10.06
C PRO A 22 18.37 1.38 -10.72
N LYS A 23 18.99 1.60 -11.88
CA LYS A 23 19.67 0.55 -12.68
C LYS A 23 18.75 -0.61 -13.13
N GLY A 24 17.44 -0.36 -13.25
CA GLY A 24 16.49 -1.38 -13.71
C GLY A 24 16.12 -2.41 -12.64
N SER A 25 16.28 -2.07 -11.35
CA SER A 25 15.85 -2.96 -10.26
C SER A 25 14.33 -2.98 -10.15
N ASP A 26 13.78 -4.13 -9.76
CA ASP A 26 12.38 -4.22 -9.33
C ASP A 26 12.16 -3.42 -8.04
N ILE A 27 11.09 -2.62 -8.01
CA ILE A 27 10.68 -1.86 -6.82
C ILE A 27 9.18 -1.97 -6.59
N ALA A 28 8.71 -1.55 -5.43
CA ALA A 28 7.28 -1.38 -5.20
C ALA A 28 6.77 -0.18 -6.02
N ARG A 29 5.61 -0.31 -6.68
CA ARG A 29 4.81 0.88 -7.00
C ARG A 29 4.24 1.48 -5.71
N PRO A 30 3.93 2.79 -5.67
CA PRO A 30 3.24 3.36 -4.52
C PRO A 30 1.90 2.66 -4.29
N ALA A 31 1.69 2.23 -3.06
CA ALA A 31 0.48 1.55 -2.63
C ALA A 31 0.31 1.71 -1.13
N GLU A 32 -0.93 1.90 -0.70
CA GLU A 32 -1.31 1.91 0.71
C GLU A 32 -2.46 0.93 0.95
N PHE A 33 -2.36 0.16 2.03
CA PHE A 33 -3.35 -0.84 2.42
C PHE A 33 -3.73 -0.60 3.88
N LEU A 34 -5.03 -0.54 4.18
CA LEU A 34 -5.53 -0.62 5.55
C LEU A 34 -6.07 -2.03 5.79
N ILE A 35 -5.54 -2.66 6.85
CA ILE A 35 -5.87 -4.02 7.24
C ILE A 35 -6.47 -3.96 8.64
N ASP A 36 -7.64 -4.58 8.83
CA ASP A 36 -8.29 -4.63 10.14
C ASP A 36 -7.71 -5.74 11.05
N SER A 37 -8.21 -5.82 12.29
CA SER A 37 -7.80 -6.85 13.26
C SER A 37 -8.19 -8.28 12.84
N SER A 38 -9.14 -8.43 11.91
CA SER A 38 -9.52 -9.71 11.30
C SER A 38 -8.60 -10.12 10.15
N ARG A 39 -7.53 -9.33 9.89
CA ARG A 39 -6.55 -9.53 8.81
C ARG A 39 -7.17 -9.37 7.41
N ILE A 40 -8.26 -8.61 7.30
CA ILE A 40 -8.92 -8.31 6.03
C ILE A 40 -8.48 -6.93 5.54
N VAL A 41 -8.11 -6.84 4.27
CA VAL A 41 -7.87 -5.56 3.60
C VAL A 41 -9.21 -4.84 3.44
N ARG A 42 -9.34 -3.67 4.06
CA ARG A 42 -10.58 -2.88 4.04
C ARG A 42 -10.51 -1.67 3.13
N TRP A 43 -9.30 -1.20 2.86
CA TRP A 43 -9.08 -0.09 1.95
C TRP A 43 -7.75 -0.26 1.23
N VAL A 44 -7.75 0.11 -0.04
CA VAL A 44 -6.61 0.04 -0.95
C VAL A 44 -6.51 1.36 -1.68
N ASN A 45 -5.31 1.94 -1.71
CA ASN A 45 -4.97 3.03 -2.62
C ASN A 45 -3.84 2.56 -3.54
N LEU A 46 -4.13 2.52 -4.84
CA LEU A 46 -3.16 2.26 -5.89
C LEU A 46 -3.11 3.46 -6.83
N THR A 47 -1.91 3.85 -7.22
CA THR A 47 -1.72 4.92 -8.20
C THR A 47 -0.67 4.53 -9.22
N ASP A 48 -0.94 4.75 -10.49
CA ASP A 48 0.04 4.52 -11.56
C ASP A 48 1.09 5.64 -11.60
N ASN A 49 0.83 6.76 -10.93
CA ASN A 49 1.75 7.88 -10.83
C ASN A 49 2.69 7.71 -9.63
N ILE A 50 3.98 7.48 -9.91
CA ILE A 50 5.00 7.25 -8.89
C ILE A 50 5.21 8.42 -7.93
N ALA A 51 4.77 9.64 -8.27
CA ALA A 51 4.88 10.83 -7.45
C ALA A 51 3.71 11.03 -6.48
N VAL A 52 2.61 10.28 -6.66
CA VAL A 52 1.40 10.43 -5.84
C VAL A 52 1.46 9.47 -4.65
N ARG A 53 1.08 9.96 -3.46
CA ARG A 53 0.89 9.18 -2.24
C ARG A 53 -0.46 9.51 -1.64
N ALA A 54 -1.02 8.60 -0.85
CA ALA A 54 -2.19 8.92 -0.03
C ALA A 54 -1.85 10.09 0.89
N ARG A 55 -2.72 11.11 0.93
CA ARG A 55 -2.61 12.17 1.93
C ARG A 55 -3.10 11.66 3.28
N PRO A 56 -2.57 12.17 4.41
CA PRO A 56 -3.00 11.74 5.74
C PRO A 56 -4.51 11.79 5.94
N GLU A 57 -5.20 12.82 5.42
CA GLU A 57 -6.64 12.99 5.59
C GLU A 57 -7.43 11.89 4.87
N GLN A 58 -6.94 11.38 3.75
CA GLN A 58 -7.57 10.27 3.03
C GLN A 58 -7.47 8.98 3.84
N VAL A 59 -6.31 8.74 4.46
CA VAL A 59 -6.08 7.57 5.31
C VAL A 59 -6.96 7.63 6.57
N LEU A 60 -7.03 8.78 7.23
CA LEU A 60 -7.88 8.98 8.41
C LEU A 60 -9.37 8.85 8.08
N THR A 61 -9.79 9.37 6.93
CA THR A 61 -11.18 9.21 6.46
C THR A 61 -11.51 7.74 6.22
N ALA A 62 -10.61 6.99 5.54
CA ALA A 62 -10.79 5.57 5.32
C ALA A 62 -10.80 4.79 6.64
N LEU A 63 -9.95 5.15 7.60
CA LEU A 63 -9.93 4.52 8.93
C LEU A 63 -11.26 4.70 9.67
N ASN A 64 -11.81 5.91 9.69
CA ASN A 64 -13.10 6.20 10.33
C ASN A 64 -14.29 5.45 9.70
N GLN A 65 -14.15 4.99 8.45
CA GLN A 65 -15.16 4.15 7.78
C GLN A 65 -15.02 2.66 8.12
N ILE A 66 -13.85 2.24 8.62
CA ILE A 66 -13.53 0.85 8.97
C ILE A 66 -13.85 0.58 10.44
N GLU A 67 -13.62 1.56 11.31
CA GLU A 67 -14.07 1.48 12.70
C GLU A 67 -15.61 1.56 12.74
N PRO A 68 -16.29 0.63 13.43
CA PRO A 68 -17.72 0.76 13.62
C PRO A 68 -18.01 2.08 14.34
N ALA A 69 -18.99 2.84 13.86
CA ALA A 69 -19.48 4.03 14.54
C ALA A 69 -19.94 3.65 15.95
N GLY A 70 -19.15 3.99 16.97
CA GLY A 70 -19.48 3.81 18.37
C GLY A 70 -18.93 2.52 18.98
N ARG A 71 -17.95 2.71 19.86
CA ARG A 71 -17.78 1.88 21.07
C ARG A 71 -18.15 2.74 22.27
#